data_AF-A0A174UC23-F1
#
_entry.id   AF-A0A174UC23-F1
#
_cell.length_a   1.000
_cell.length_b   1.000
_cell.length_c   1.000
_cell.angle_alpha   90.00
_cell.angle_beta   90.00
_cell.angle_gamma   90.00
#
_symmetry.space_group_name_H-M   'P 1'
#
loop_
_entity.id
_entity.type
_entity.pdbx_description
1 polymer ?
#
loop_
_entity_poly.entity_id
_entity_poly.type
_entity_poly.pdbx_seq_one_letter_code
_entity_poly.pdbx_strand_id
1 'polypeptide(L)'
;MKTYHITLQGQDYTICLRSYSVEINGTRYKIRSLPARKLLFLTMEVDLPISGAHVMLVSGLWSMELVVDGVMLRTGKPYTPIGKIPVWAYVVSALNLAQIMNGAVGGVLAVLGIFLTLRLSTSENLAPALRVLLSIAYLVVSWAAVFALAFLLVSSGTIYY
;
A
#
# COMPACT_ATOMS: atom_id res chain seq x y z
N MET A 1 15.41 7.50 -8.63
CA MET A 1 14.87 8.82 -8.24
C MET A 1 13.76 9.14 -9.22
N LYS A 2 12.55 9.51 -8.75
CA LYS A 2 11.41 9.74 -9.64
C LYS A 2 11.01 11.21 -9.55
N THR A 3 11.07 11.90 -10.68
CA THR A 3 10.75 13.32 -10.78
C THR A 3 9.46 13.48 -11.55
N TYR A 4 8.58 14.33 -11.05
CA TYR A 4 7.34 14.70 -11.70
C TYR A 4 7.36 16.21 -11.97
N HIS A 5 6.93 16.58 -13.17
CA HIS A 5 6.66 17.95 -13.54
C HIS A 5 5.14 18.07 -13.68
N ILE A 6 4.53 18.92 -12.85
CA ILE A 6 3.09 19.16 -12.87
C ILE A 6 2.84 20.65 -12.94
N THR A 7 1.84 21.05 -13.70
CA THR A 7 1.37 22.44 -13.75
C THR A 7 0.07 22.51 -12.96
N LEU A 8 0.06 23.29 -11.88
CA LEU A 8 -1.11 23.48 -11.02
C LEU A 8 -1.49 24.96 -11.03
N GLN A 9 -2.73 25.27 -11.40
CA GLN A 9 -3.23 26.65 -11.49
C GLN A 9 -2.32 27.62 -12.28
N GLY A 10 -1.64 27.12 -13.32
CA GLY A 10 -0.71 27.91 -14.15
C GLY A 10 0.70 28.09 -13.56
N GLN A 11 1.01 27.48 -12.42
CA GLN A 11 2.35 27.43 -11.84
C GLN A 11 2.98 26.04 -12.04
N ASP A 12 4.22 26.02 -12.52
CA ASP A 12 4.98 24.78 -12.69
C ASP A 12 5.62 24.33 -11.38
N TYR A 13 5.36 23.09 -11.00
CA TYR A 13 5.94 22.43 -9.84
C TYR A 13 6.80 21.25 -10.28
N THR A 14 8.02 21.19 -9.74
CA THR A 14 8.92 20.04 -9.86
C THR A 14 8.96 19.29 -8.54
N ILE A 15 8.48 18.05 -8.55
CA ILE A 15 8.41 17.16 -7.39
C ILE A 15 9.37 16.00 -7.59
N CYS A 16 10.41 15.95 -6.75
CA CYS A 16 11.43 14.92 -6.74
C CYS A 16 11.20 13.97 -5.56
N LEU A 17 10.80 12.73 -5.85
CA LEU A 17 10.70 11.67 -4.84
C LEU A 17 12.07 11.03 -4.57
N ARG A 18 12.49 11.10 -3.31
CA ARG A 18 13.64 10.36 -2.76
C ARG A 18 13.14 9.37 -1.70
N SER A 19 13.99 8.43 -1.31
CA SER A 19 13.62 7.29 -0.45
C SER A 19 12.99 7.69 0.90
N TYR A 20 13.39 8.83 1.48
CA TYR A 20 12.88 9.30 2.78
C TYR A 20 12.46 10.77 2.80
N SER A 21 12.47 11.42 1.64
CA SER A 21 12.18 12.85 1.51
C SER A 21 11.56 13.16 0.17
N VAL A 22 10.70 14.16 0.14
CA VAL A 22 10.16 14.74 -1.08
C VAL A 22 10.74 16.13 -1.23
N GLU A 23 11.23 16.45 -2.42
CA GLU A 23 11.77 17.75 -2.74
C GLU A 23 10.80 18.45 -3.71
N ILE A 24 10.29 19.61 -3.32
CA ILE A 24 9.26 20.37 -4.05
C ILE A 24 9.89 21.72 -4.40
N ASN A 25 10.06 22.01 -5.68
CA ASN A 25 10.68 23.24 -6.18
C ASN A 25 12.03 23.56 -5.47
N GLY A 26 12.86 22.53 -5.26
CA GLY A 26 14.16 22.65 -4.58
C GLY A 26 14.10 22.66 -3.05
N THR A 27 12.92 22.76 -2.43
CA THR A 27 12.76 22.68 -0.98
C THR A 27 12.56 21.23 -0.53
N ARG A 28 13.40 20.74 0.38
CA ARG A 28 13.38 19.35 0.83
C ARG A 28 12.53 19.17 2.09
N TYR A 29 11.53 18.29 2.00
CA TYR A 29 10.68 17.87 3.10
C TYR A 29 10.93 16.41 3.47
N LYS A 30 11.05 16.10 4.76
CA LYS A 30 11.14 14.71 5.22
C LYS A 30 9.74 14.09 5.20
N ILE A 31 9.60 12.87 4.67
CA ILE A 31 8.28 12.21 4.59
C ILE A 31 7.65 12.06 5.98
N ARG A 32 8.47 11.80 7.01
CA ARG A 32 8.00 11.65 8.40
C ARG A 32 7.49 12.94 9.05
N SER A 33 7.89 14.11 8.56
CA SER A 33 7.45 15.39 9.12
C SER A 33 6.17 15.93 8.47
N LEU A 34 5.68 15.25 7.44
CA LEU A 34 4.47 15.63 6.74
C LEU A 34 3.25 14.93 7.34
N PRO A 35 2.04 15.55 7.27
CA PRO A 35 0.81 14.88 7.69
C PRO A 35 0.63 13.59 6.90
N ALA A 36 0.44 12.48 7.62
CA ALA A 36 0.40 11.16 7.02
C ALA A 36 -0.76 10.34 7.58
N ARG A 37 -1.47 9.64 6.70
CA ARG A 37 -2.52 8.69 7.06
C ARG A 37 -1.98 7.27 6.95
N LYS A 38 -2.22 6.49 8.00
CA LYS A 38 -1.68 5.14 8.16
C LYS A 38 -2.79 4.09 8.09
N LEU A 39 -2.47 2.94 7.52
CA LEU A 39 -3.22 1.70 7.69
C LEU A 39 -2.40 0.77 8.58
N LEU A 40 -2.92 0.47 9.78
CA LEU A 40 -2.15 -0.23 10.81
C LEU A 40 -0.86 0.58 11.11
N PHE A 41 0.32 0.08 10.73
CA PHE A 41 1.61 0.77 10.86
C PHE A 41 2.18 1.26 9.52
N LEU A 42 1.52 0.96 8.40
CA LEU A 42 1.96 1.35 7.06
C LEU A 42 1.51 2.78 6.75
N THR A 43 2.46 3.65 6.40
CA THR A 43 2.15 4.98 5.87
C THR A 43 1.58 4.83 4.47
N MET A 44 0.30 5.12 4.31
CA MET A 44 -0.43 4.92 3.06
C MET A 44 -0.58 6.21 2.27
N GLU A 45 -0.79 7.32 2.96
CA GLU A 45 -0.96 8.63 2.32
C GLU A 45 -0.13 9.67 3.04
N VAL A 46 0.51 10.56 2.30
CA VAL A 46 1.28 11.68 2.83
C VAL A 46 0.87 12.94 2.09
N ASP A 47 0.31 13.91 2.83
CA ASP A 47 -0.09 15.19 2.26
C ASP A 47 1.15 16.04 1.96
N LEU A 48 1.26 16.52 0.73
CA LEU A 48 2.34 17.43 0.32
C LEU A 48 1.91 18.89 0.53
N PRO A 49 2.79 19.76 1.05
CA PRO A 49 2.48 21.16 1.31
C PRO A 49 2.56 21.99 0.01
N ILE A 50 1.65 21.72 -0.93
CA ILE A 50 1.53 22.44 -2.19
C ILE A 50 0.28 23.31 -2.14
N SER A 51 0.44 24.61 -2.31
CA SER A 51 -0.66 25.56 -2.37
C SER A 51 -1.41 25.42 -3.70
N GLY A 52 -2.75 25.37 -3.65
CA GLY A 52 -3.59 25.41 -4.86
C GLY A 52 -4.08 24.05 -5.38
N ALA A 53 -3.62 22.93 -4.83
CA ALA A 53 -4.19 21.62 -5.14
C ALA A 53 -4.00 20.64 -3.98
N HIS A 54 -4.88 19.65 -3.87
CA HIS A 54 -4.70 18.55 -2.93
C HIS A 54 -3.75 17.52 -3.55
N VAL A 55 -2.46 17.66 -3.24
CA VAL A 55 -1.42 16.74 -3.71
C VAL A 55 -1.01 15.78 -2.60
N MET A 56 -1.12 14.49 -2.89
CA MET A 56 -0.84 13.42 -1.95
C MET A 56 0.13 12.40 -2.53
N LEU A 57 1.02 11.90 -1.70
CA LEU A 57 1.86 10.76 -2.02
C LEU A 57 1.22 9.50 -1.44
N VAL A 58 0.83 8.57 -2.31
CA VAL A 58 0.18 7.31 -1.94
C VAL A 58 1.15 6.15 -2.04
N SER A 59 1.18 5.30 -1.02
CA SER A 59 2.01 4.11 -1.00
C SER A 59 1.37 2.99 -1.82
N GLY A 60 2.08 2.55 -2.87
CA GLY A 60 1.77 1.33 -3.61
C GLY A 60 2.69 0.18 -3.21
N LEU A 61 2.37 -1.03 -3.65
CA LEU A 61 3.15 -2.24 -3.33
C LEU A 61 4.63 -2.12 -3.74
N TRP A 62 4.89 -1.45 -4.85
CA TRP A 62 6.24 -1.33 -5.44
C TRP A 62 6.82 0.08 -5.38
N SER A 63 5.97 1.10 -5.38
CA SER A 63 6.41 2.49 -5.44
C SER A 63 5.35 3.42 -4.89
N MET A 64 5.78 4.56 -4.36
CA MET A 64 4.89 5.66 -4.07
C MET A 64 4.45 6.37 -5.34
N GLU A 65 3.17 6.72 -5.42
CA GLU A 65 2.53 7.37 -6.55
C GLU A 65 1.95 8.72 -6.13
N LEU A 66 1.96 9.67 -7.05
CA LEU A 66 1.45 11.02 -6.80
C LEU A 66 -0.02 11.08 -7.21
N VAL A 67 -0.86 11.58 -6.32
CA VAL A 67 -2.28 11.84 -6.54
C VAL A 67 -2.48 13.35 -6.48
N VAL A 68 -3.11 13.91 -7.50
CA VAL A 68 -3.45 15.34 -7.59
C VAL A 68 -4.96 15.44 -7.70
N ASP A 69 -5.59 16.16 -6.77
CA ASP A 69 -7.04 16.39 -6.71
C ASP A 69 -7.86 15.10 -6.84
N GLY A 70 -7.39 14.03 -6.19
CA GLY A 70 -8.05 12.73 -6.17
C GLY A 70 -7.80 11.86 -7.41
N VAL A 71 -6.94 12.27 -8.35
CA VAL A 71 -6.57 11.48 -9.53
C VAL A 71 -5.11 11.05 -9.46
N MET A 72 -4.84 9.77 -9.68
CA MET A 72 -3.47 9.25 -9.78
C MET A 72 -2.79 9.77 -11.04
N LEU A 73 -1.66 10.46 -10.92
CA LEU A 73 -0.93 10.98 -12.08
C LEU A 73 -0.41 9.89 -13.02
N ARG A 74 -0.06 8.72 -12.48
CA ARG A 74 0.50 7.64 -13.29
C ARG A 74 -0.54 6.98 -14.19
N THR A 75 -1.76 6.80 -13.69
CA THR A 75 -2.79 5.97 -14.34
C THR A 75 -3.97 6.80 -14.85
N GLY A 76 -4.11 8.04 -14.41
CA GLY A 76 -5.28 8.89 -14.68
C GLY A 76 -6.55 8.41 -13.97
N LYS A 77 -6.48 7.39 -13.10
CA LYS A 77 -7.65 6.82 -12.44
C LYS A 77 -7.99 7.55 -11.14
N PRO A 78 -9.27 7.61 -10.74
CA PRO A 78 -9.65 8.14 -9.45
C PRO A 78 -9.02 7.30 -8.33
N TYR A 79 -8.43 7.99 -7.37
CA TYR A 79 -7.91 7.40 -6.15
C TYR A 79 -9.00 7.38 -5.08
N THR A 80 -9.18 6.24 -4.41
CA THR A 80 -10.07 6.15 -3.25
C THR A 80 -9.25 6.39 -1.98
N PRO A 81 -9.52 7.46 -1.22
CA PRO A 81 -8.82 7.72 0.02
C PRO A 81 -9.02 6.60 1.04
N ILE A 82 -8.02 6.40 1.89
CA ILE A 82 -7.99 5.36 2.92
C ILE A 82 -9.21 5.43 3.85
N GLY A 83 -9.70 6.63 4.18
CA GLY A 83 -10.88 6.82 5.01
C GLY A 83 -12.18 6.27 4.40
N LYS A 84 -12.20 5.94 3.11
CA LYS A 84 -13.36 5.35 2.41
C LYS A 84 -13.26 3.83 2.23
N ILE A 85 -12.17 3.22 2.72
CA ILE A 85 -11.99 1.76 2.65
C ILE A 85 -13.02 1.08 3.57
N PRO A 86 -13.69 0.01 3.12
CA PRO A 86 -14.68 -0.67 3.95
C PRO A 86 -14.04 -1.36 5.16
N VAL A 87 -14.77 -1.39 6.29
CA VAL A 87 -14.28 -1.92 7.57
C VAL A 87 -13.73 -3.35 7.46
N TRP A 88 -14.37 -4.21 6.68
CA TRP A 88 -13.89 -5.59 6.49
C TRP A 88 -12.47 -5.67 5.92
N ALA A 89 -12.07 -4.70 5.08
CA ALA A 89 -10.73 -4.70 4.49
C ALA A 89 -9.65 -4.37 5.52
N TYR A 90 -9.98 -3.54 6.53
CA TYR A 90 -9.12 -3.33 7.69
C TYR A 90 -8.96 -4.61 8.52
N VAL A 91 -10.07 -5.31 8.77
CA VAL A 91 -10.05 -6.58 9.50
C VAL A 91 -9.20 -7.62 8.77
N VAL A 92 -9.44 -7.84 7.48
CA VAL A 92 -8.67 -8.82 6.69
C VAL A 92 -7.20 -8.40 6.56
N SER A 93 -6.89 -7.10 6.49
CA SER A 93 -5.52 -6.60 6.49
C SER A 93 -4.81 -6.86 7.84
N ALA A 94 -5.51 -6.68 8.96
CA ALA A 94 -4.98 -7.03 10.29
C ALA A 94 -4.77 -8.55 10.45
N LEU A 95 -5.63 -9.38 9.86
CA LEU A 95 -5.45 -10.83 9.84
C LEU A 95 -4.26 -11.26 8.97
N ASN A 96 -4.05 -10.60 7.82
CA ASN A 96 -2.85 -10.83 7.01
C ASN A 96 -1.58 -10.43 7.78
N LEU A 97 -1.63 -9.37 8.59
CA LEU A 97 -0.51 -8.95 9.41
C LEU A 97 -0.03 -10.03 10.38
N ALA A 98 -0.93 -10.85 10.92
CA ALA A 98 -0.59 -11.94 11.83
C ALA A 98 0.42 -12.92 11.21
N GLN A 99 0.53 -13.00 9.88
CA GLN A 99 1.51 -13.86 9.24
C GLN A 99 2.96 -13.47 9.50
N ILE A 100 3.26 -12.26 9.97
CA ILE A 100 4.62 -11.88 10.38
C ILE A 100 5.19 -12.86 11.43
N MET A 101 4.34 -13.52 12.23
CA MET A 101 4.76 -14.55 13.18
C MET A 101 5.46 -15.75 12.52
N ASN A 102 5.23 -15.99 11.22
CA ASN A 102 5.85 -17.07 10.45
C ASN A 102 7.21 -16.66 9.83
N GLY A 103 7.86 -15.64 10.38
CA GLY A 103 9.18 -15.18 9.94
C GLY A 103 9.17 -14.44 8.59
N ALA A 104 10.27 -14.50 7.85
CA ALA A 104 10.45 -13.73 6.62
C ALA A 104 9.41 -14.07 5.53
N VAL A 105 9.11 -15.37 5.34
CA VAL A 105 8.10 -15.83 4.39
C VAL A 105 6.73 -15.27 4.76
N GLY A 106 6.36 -15.38 6.03
CA GLY A 106 5.13 -14.82 6.56
C GLY A 106 5.04 -13.30 6.43
N GLY A 107 6.15 -12.59 6.63
CA GLY A 107 6.22 -11.14 6.43
C GLY A 107 5.95 -10.72 4.98
N VAL A 108 6.51 -11.44 4.01
CA VAL A 108 6.23 -11.20 2.58
C VAL A 108 4.75 -11.44 2.27
N LEU A 109 4.18 -12.54 2.76
CA LEU A 109 2.76 -12.86 2.58
C LEU A 109 1.84 -11.83 3.25
N ALA A 110 2.21 -11.34 4.43
CA ALA A 110 1.48 -10.28 5.13
C ALA A 110 1.40 -9.00 4.28
N VAL A 111 2.54 -8.53 3.75
CA VAL A 111 2.59 -7.33 2.92
C VAL A 111 1.76 -7.51 1.64
N LEU A 112 1.94 -8.64 0.94
CA LEU A 112 1.18 -8.95 -0.27
C LEU A 112 -0.32 -9.01 0.01
N GLY A 113 -0.73 -9.67 1.10
CA GLY A 113 -2.13 -9.80 1.50
C GLY A 113 -2.79 -8.47 1.84
N ILE A 114 -2.08 -7.59 2.56
CA ILE A 114 -2.58 -6.24 2.86
C ILE A 114 -2.79 -5.46 1.55
N PHE A 115 -1.78 -5.38 0.68
CA PHE A 115 -1.91 -4.62 -0.57
C PHE A 115 -2.97 -5.20 -1.52
N LEU A 116 -3.09 -6.54 -1.58
CA LEU A 116 -4.14 -7.20 -2.37
C LEU A 116 -5.53 -6.86 -1.82
N THR A 117 -5.72 -6.95 -0.50
CA THR A 117 -6.99 -6.63 0.18
C THR A 117 -7.41 -5.19 -0.10
N LEU A 118 -6.47 -4.25 0.01
CA LEU A 118 -6.73 -2.84 -0.27
C LEU A 118 -7.15 -2.62 -1.73
N ARG A 119 -6.43 -3.23 -2.66
CA ARG A 119 -6.74 -3.13 -4.09
C ARG A 119 -8.10 -3.75 -4.44
N LEU A 120 -8.44 -4.88 -3.84
CA LEU A 120 -9.74 -5.53 -4.04
C LEU A 120 -10.86 -4.69 -3.42
N SER A 121 -10.64 -4.09 -2.26
CA SER A 121 -11.66 -3.31 -1.54
C SER A 121 -12.16 -2.10 -2.35
N THR A 122 -11.26 -1.46 -3.10
CA THR A 122 -11.54 -0.27 -3.93
C THR A 122 -11.81 -0.60 -5.40
N SER A 123 -11.79 -1.88 -5.79
CA SER A 123 -11.98 -2.29 -7.18
C SER A 123 -13.44 -2.16 -7.61
N GLU A 124 -13.76 -1.21 -8.48
CA GLU A 124 -15.12 -1.04 -9.02
C GLU A 124 -15.56 -2.17 -9.95
N ASN A 125 -14.62 -2.92 -10.52
CA ASN A 125 -14.88 -3.98 -11.52
C ASN A 125 -15.43 -5.28 -10.92
N LEU A 126 -15.45 -5.41 -9.59
CA LEU A 126 -15.82 -6.66 -8.91
C LEU A 126 -17.06 -6.44 -8.04
N ALA A 127 -17.94 -7.45 -7.98
CA ALA A 127 -19.03 -7.47 -7.03
C ALA A 127 -18.51 -7.42 -5.58
N PRO A 128 -19.18 -6.71 -4.64
CA PRO A 128 -18.71 -6.59 -3.26
C PRO A 128 -18.42 -7.93 -2.58
N ALA A 129 -19.29 -8.92 -2.75
CA ALA A 129 -19.10 -10.26 -2.21
C ALA A 129 -17.83 -10.95 -2.76
N LEU A 130 -17.54 -10.76 -4.04
CA LEU A 130 -16.36 -11.33 -4.68
C LEU A 130 -15.06 -10.68 -4.17
N ARG A 131 -15.07 -9.37 -3.88
CA ARG A 131 -13.91 -8.68 -3.26
C ARG A 131 -13.56 -9.29 -1.91
N VAL A 132 -14.57 -9.52 -1.07
CA VAL A 132 -14.42 -10.15 0.25
C VAL A 132 -13.94 -11.59 0.10
N LEU A 133 -14.60 -12.37 -0.76
CA LEU A 133 -14.25 -13.77 -1.00
C LEU A 133 -12.80 -13.93 -1.47
N LEU A 134 -12.34 -13.13 -2.43
CA LEU A 134 -10.96 -13.19 -2.93
C LEU A 134 -9.94 -12.80 -1.84
N SER A 135 -10.28 -11.82 -1.00
CA SER A 135 -9.41 -11.39 0.10
C SER A 135 -9.29 -12.49 1.18
N ILE A 136 -10.40 -13.16 1.50
CA ILE A 136 -10.41 -14.30 2.43
C ILE A 136 -9.71 -15.51 1.81
N ALA A 137 -9.94 -15.80 0.53
CA ALA A 137 -9.31 -16.90 -0.18
C ALA A 137 -7.77 -16.74 -0.16
N TYR A 138 -7.26 -15.54 -0.43
CA TYR A 138 -5.83 -15.26 -0.28
C TYR A 138 -5.33 -15.54 1.14
N LEU A 139 -6.04 -15.05 2.16
CA LEU A 139 -5.66 -15.28 3.56
C LEU A 139 -5.58 -16.78 3.88
N VAL A 140 -6.58 -17.57 3.49
CA VAL A 140 -6.60 -19.02 3.74
C VAL A 140 -5.47 -19.73 2.97
N VAL A 141 -5.31 -19.43 1.68
CA VAL A 141 -4.29 -20.07 0.84
C VAL A 141 -2.88 -19.72 1.33
N SER A 142 -2.64 -18.50 1.76
CA SER A 142 -1.32 -18.09 2.27
C SER A 142 -0.98 -18.77 3.59
N TRP A 143 -1.93 -18.90 4.53
CA TRP A 143 -1.73 -19.73 5.73
C TRP A 143 -1.47 -21.20 5.38
N ALA A 144 -2.25 -21.78 4.48
CA ALA A 144 -2.06 -23.15 4.02
C ALA A 144 -0.67 -23.35 3.38
N ALA A 145 -0.18 -22.38 2.61
CA ALA A 145 1.14 -22.42 2.00
C ALA A 145 2.26 -22.40 3.05
N VAL A 146 2.13 -21.60 4.12
CA VAL A 146 3.09 -21.59 5.23
C VAL A 146 3.11 -22.95 5.93
N PHE A 147 1.94 -23.52 6.25
CA PHE A 147 1.86 -24.83 6.88
C PHE A 147 2.42 -25.94 5.99
N ALA A 148 2.12 -25.91 4.69
CA ALA A 148 2.66 -26.87 3.73
C ALA A 148 4.19 -26.76 3.64
N LEU A 149 4.74 -25.53 3.59
CA LEU A 149 6.18 -25.32 3.57
C LEU A 149 6.83 -25.84 4.86
N ALA A 150 6.24 -25.55 6.02
CA ALA A 150 6.73 -26.05 7.31
C ALA A 150 6.71 -27.58 7.35
N PHE A 151 5.63 -28.20 6.90
CA PHE A 151 5.52 -29.66 6.81
C PHE A 151 6.59 -30.25 5.90
N LEU A 152 6.80 -29.67 4.71
CA LEU A 152 7.82 -30.13 3.78
C LEU A 152 9.22 -30.07 4.40
N LEU A 153 9.59 -28.96 5.04
CA LEU A 153 10.91 -28.78 5.68
C LEU A 153 11.17 -29.78 6.81
N VAL A 154 10.14 -30.11 7.59
CA VAL A 154 10.21 -31.13 8.64
C VAL A 154 10.35 -32.52 8.01
N SER A 155 9.54 -32.83 7.00
CA SER A 155 9.54 -34.15 6.34
C SER A 155 10.83 -34.43 5.54
N SER A 156 11.51 -33.39 5.04
CA SER A 156 12.76 -33.51 4.28
C SER A 156 14.01 -33.64 5.17
N GLY A 157 13.86 -33.65 6.50
CA GLY A 157 14.99 -33.71 7.43
C GLY A 157 15.87 -32.46 7.38
N THR A 158 15.36 -31.33 6.87
CA THR A 158 16.14 -30.10 6.75
C THR A 158 16.25 -29.36 8.09
N ILE A 159 15.38 -29.68 9.04
CA ILE A 159 15.41 -29.20 10.42
C ILE A 159 15.44 -30.43 11.34
N TYR A 160 16.63 -30.87 11.75
CA TYR A 160 16.78 -31.75 12.91
C TYR A 160 16.91 -30.86 14.15
N TYR A 161 16.11 -31.16 15.18
CA TYR A 161 16.26 -30.57 16.52
C TYR A 161 17.61 -30.95 17.14
#